data_AF-A0A1G7CMW8-F1
#
_entry.id   AF-A0A1G7CMW8-F1
#
_cell.length_a   1.000
_cell.length_b   1.000
_cell.length_c   1.000
_cell.angle_alpha   90.00
_cell.angle_beta   90.00
_cell.angle_gamma   90.00
#
_symmetry.space_group_name_H-M   'P 1'
#
loop_
_entity.id
_entity.type
_entity.pdbx_description
1 polymer ?
#
loop_
_entity_poly.entity_id
_entity_poly.type
_entity_poly.pdbx_seq_one_letter_code
_entity_poly.pdbx_strand_id
1 'polypeptide(L)'
;MSAHANDVVAIEYASAAEVAAVFERFTNSSRMRAFIDTHRRQFIVYARHHHPMLDDDDVDDAWQVGVAAVFTMPGKFRIEAGALADSTRFEAALAGYLHGTVRNQARRRVREIVTAMKRSESLDALAEDEDAIDRLMFDLEALERRTDWLADIEQRRRFVERCLDKLSALARRTFALALIGEEDVRIQAQTNSGSAVAVRRRISEAKASVVACVEKQMGGRV
;
A
#
# COMPACT_ATOMS: atom_id res chain seq x y z
N MET A 1 -47.08 28.92 0.86
CA MET A 1 -45.99 28.72 1.83
C MET A 1 -45.82 27.22 2.03
N SER A 2 -44.96 26.58 1.23
CA SER A 2 -44.66 25.14 1.38
C SER A 2 -43.47 24.98 2.29
N ALA A 3 -43.66 24.25 3.39
CA ALA A 3 -42.59 23.76 4.23
C ALA A 3 -41.89 22.61 3.50
N HIS A 4 -40.62 22.80 3.13
CA HIS A 4 -39.75 21.70 2.77
C HIS A 4 -39.29 21.04 4.06
N ALA A 5 -39.89 19.89 4.38
CA ALA A 5 -39.37 18.98 5.39
C ALA A 5 -38.01 18.48 4.92
N ASN A 6 -36.95 18.89 5.62
CA ASN A 6 -35.65 18.23 5.52
C ASN A 6 -35.79 16.86 6.18
N ASP A 7 -36.06 15.83 5.38
CA ASP A 7 -35.92 14.44 5.81
C ASP A 7 -34.43 14.17 6.07
N VAL A 8 -34.04 14.31 7.33
CA VAL A 8 -32.76 13.79 7.83
C VAL A 8 -32.89 12.27 7.81
N VAL A 9 -32.43 11.65 6.73
CA VAL A 9 -32.31 10.18 6.66
C VAL A 9 -31.34 9.76 7.76
N ALA A 10 -31.89 9.17 8.82
CA ALA A 10 -31.09 8.62 9.90
C ALA A 10 -30.23 7.48 9.33
N ILE A 11 -28.91 7.61 9.43
CA ILE A 11 -27.98 6.56 9.02
C ILE A 11 -28.06 5.45 10.07
N GLU A 12 -28.64 4.32 9.69
CA GLU A 12 -28.70 3.14 10.53
C GLU A 12 -27.40 2.33 10.40
N TYR A 13 -26.66 2.24 11.51
CA TYR A 13 -25.43 1.45 11.59
C TYR A 13 -25.74 0.01 11.98
N ALA A 14 -24.99 -0.93 11.39
CA ALA A 14 -25.07 -2.32 11.80
C ALA A 14 -24.61 -2.50 13.25
N SER A 15 -25.24 -3.44 13.95
CA SER A 15 -24.82 -3.84 15.29
C SER A 15 -23.47 -4.56 15.26
N ALA A 16 -22.75 -4.53 16.38
CA ALA A 16 -21.47 -5.22 16.51
C ALA A 16 -21.57 -6.74 16.26
N ALA A 17 -22.72 -7.35 16.61
CA ALA A 17 -22.97 -8.77 16.38
C ALA A 17 -23.12 -9.10 14.89
N GLU A 18 -23.84 -8.27 14.14
CA GLU A 18 -24.01 -8.43 12.69
C GLU A 18 -22.68 -8.27 11.96
N VAL A 19 -21.89 -7.26 12.35
CA VAL A 19 -20.55 -7.05 11.82
C VAL A 19 -19.66 -8.26 12.09
N ALA A 20 -19.65 -8.79 13.32
CA ALA A 20 -18.86 -9.97 13.68
C ALA A 20 -19.23 -11.20 12.84
N ALA A 21 -20.53 -11.45 12.64
CA ALA A 21 -21.01 -12.58 11.83
C ALA A 21 -20.62 -12.45 10.35
N VAL A 22 -20.66 -11.25 9.78
CA VAL A 22 -20.20 -11.02 8.39
C VAL A 22 -18.69 -11.17 8.28
N PHE A 23 -17.92 -10.67 9.26
CA PHE A 23 -16.47 -10.86 9.33
C PHE A 23 -16.11 -12.35 9.34
N GLU A 24 -16.73 -13.14 10.22
CA GLU A 24 -16.48 -14.58 10.33
C GLU A 24 -16.77 -15.31 9.00
N ARG A 25 -17.91 -15.00 8.36
CA ARG A 25 -18.25 -15.55 7.04
C ARG A 25 -17.24 -15.13 5.97
N PHE A 26 -16.78 -13.88 6.00
CA PHE A 26 -15.80 -13.38 5.05
C PHE A 26 -14.44 -14.06 5.24
N THR A 27 -13.94 -14.16 6.47
CA THR A 27 -12.65 -14.80 6.79
C THR A 27 -12.62 -16.28 6.42
N ASN A 28 -13.75 -16.96 6.52
CA ASN A 28 -13.90 -18.36 6.13
C ASN A 28 -14.17 -18.55 4.63
N SER A 29 -14.31 -17.46 3.87
CA SER A 29 -14.58 -17.53 2.42
C SER A 29 -13.31 -17.64 1.60
N SER A 30 -13.42 -18.19 0.38
CA SER A 30 -12.32 -18.24 -0.58
C SER A 30 -11.82 -16.86 -1.05
N ARG A 31 -12.62 -15.80 -0.83
CA ARG A 31 -12.30 -14.43 -1.24
C ARG A 31 -11.27 -13.75 -0.33
N MET A 32 -11.16 -14.20 0.92
CA MET A 32 -10.27 -13.60 1.94
C MET A 32 -8.81 -13.53 1.47
N ARG A 33 -8.27 -14.62 0.91
CA ARG A 33 -6.87 -14.66 0.46
C ARG A 33 -6.61 -13.63 -0.65
N ALA A 34 -7.47 -13.60 -1.67
CA ALA A 34 -7.34 -12.66 -2.77
C ALA A 34 -7.47 -11.19 -2.31
N PHE A 35 -8.36 -10.92 -1.36
CA PHE A 35 -8.52 -9.61 -0.74
C PHE A 35 -7.25 -9.17 -0.02
N ILE A 36 -6.68 -10.02 0.85
CA ILE A 36 -5.44 -9.74 1.58
C ILE A 36 -4.27 -9.53 0.62
N ASP A 37 -4.08 -10.40 -0.37
CA ASP A 37 -2.96 -10.29 -1.32
C ASP A 37 -3.03 -9.00 -2.13
N THR A 38 -4.23 -8.61 -2.57
CA THR A 38 -4.46 -7.39 -3.34
C THR A 38 -4.10 -6.16 -2.51
N HIS A 39 -4.61 -6.08 -1.28
CA HIS A 39 -4.38 -4.93 -0.43
C HIS A 39 -2.97 -4.89 0.18
N ARG A 40 -2.29 -6.05 0.34
CA ARG A 40 -0.88 -6.11 0.73
C ARG A 40 -0.01 -5.45 -0.32
N ARG A 41 -0.19 -5.77 -1.61
CA ARG A 41 0.56 -5.15 -2.70
C ARG A 41 0.37 -3.64 -2.74
N GLN A 42 -0.88 -3.18 -2.59
CA GLN A 42 -1.18 -1.74 -2.53
C GLN A 42 -0.51 -1.06 -1.33
N PHE A 43 -0.53 -1.71 -0.16
CA PHE A 43 0.12 -1.19 1.04
C PHE A 43 1.65 -1.11 0.88
N ILE A 44 2.30 -2.13 0.31
CA ILE A 44 3.74 -2.12 0.05
C ILE A 44 4.11 -0.93 -0.83
N VAL A 45 3.38 -0.70 -1.93
CA VAL A 45 3.59 0.46 -2.81
C VAL A 45 3.43 1.77 -2.04
N TYR A 46 2.37 1.88 -1.23
CA TYR A 46 2.15 3.06 -0.38
C TYR A 46 3.32 3.28 0.60
N ALA A 47 3.76 2.23 1.30
CA ALA A 47 4.78 2.31 2.33
C ALA A 47 6.13 2.74 1.74
N ARG A 48 6.52 2.18 0.59
CA ARG A 48 7.76 2.60 -0.10
C ARG A 48 7.74 4.05 -0.54
N HIS A 49 6.57 4.54 -0.96
CA HIS A 49 6.46 5.93 -1.40
C HIS A 49 6.46 6.93 -0.23
N HIS A 50 5.77 6.63 0.87
CA HIS A 50 5.54 7.59 1.96
C HIS A 50 6.49 7.39 3.15
N HIS A 51 7.07 6.20 3.29
CA HIS A 51 7.90 5.79 4.42
C HIS A 51 9.15 5.04 3.92
N PRO A 52 10.00 5.67 3.09
CA PRO A 52 11.14 5.00 2.45
C PRO A 52 12.21 4.53 3.46
N MET A 53 12.13 4.97 4.70
CA MET A 53 13.02 4.54 5.80
C MET A 53 12.67 3.16 6.37
N LEU A 54 11.47 2.63 6.09
CA LEU A 54 11.07 1.29 6.50
C LEU A 54 11.69 0.26 5.55
N ASP A 55 12.32 -0.75 6.13
CA ASP A 55 12.80 -1.90 5.37
C ASP A 55 11.66 -2.91 5.08
N ASP A 56 12.00 -4.01 4.42
CA ASP A 56 11.04 -5.03 4.02
C ASP A 56 10.37 -5.69 5.23
N ASP A 57 11.14 -5.92 6.29
CA ASP A 57 10.68 -6.55 7.53
C ASP A 57 9.75 -5.59 8.29
N ASP A 58 10.12 -4.31 8.40
CA ASP A 58 9.27 -3.27 9.00
C ASP A 58 7.91 -3.15 8.29
N VAL A 59 7.93 -3.18 6.95
CA VAL A 59 6.71 -3.10 6.13
C VAL A 59 5.85 -4.35 6.32
N ASP A 60 6.46 -5.53 6.33
CA ASP A 60 5.74 -6.79 6.53
C ASP A 60 5.17 -6.91 7.94
N ASP A 61 5.91 -6.49 8.96
CA ASP A 61 5.44 -6.40 10.34
C ASP A 61 4.25 -5.44 10.46
N ALA A 62 4.37 -4.23 9.91
CA ALA A 62 3.28 -3.24 9.95
C ALA A 62 2.02 -3.78 9.27
N TRP A 63 2.17 -4.52 8.17
CA TRP A 63 1.08 -5.21 7.51
C TRP A 63 0.47 -6.29 8.39
N GLN A 64 1.26 -7.23 8.91
CA GLN A 64 0.80 -8.35 9.72
C GLN A 64 0.08 -7.87 10.99
N VAL A 65 0.68 -6.92 11.72
CA VAL A 65 0.09 -6.35 12.94
C VAL A 65 -1.21 -5.61 12.62
N GLY A 66 -1.26 -4.86 11.51
CA GLY A 66 -2.47 -4.15 11.09
C GLY A 66 -3.61 -5.09 10.68
N VAL A 67 -3.30 -6.14 9.89
CA VAL A 67 -4.27 -7.19 9.54
C VAL A 67 -4.77 -7.88 10.81
N ALA A 68 -3.87 -8.31 11.69
CA ALA A 68 -4.24 -8.94 12.95
C ALA A 68 -5.17 -8.02 13.77
N ALA A 69 -4.85 -6.73 13.89
CA ALA A 69 -5.69 -5.77 14.62
C ALA A 69 -7.10 -5.62 14.03
N VAL A 70 -7.25 -5.68 12.71
CA VAL A 70 -8.56 -5.58 12.04
C VAL A 70 -9.41 -6.83 12.31
N PHE A 71 -8.82 -8.02 12.17
CA PHE A 71 -9.58 -9.28 12.23
C PHE A 71 -9.72 -9.86 13.64
N THR A 72 -8.89 -9.46 14.60
CA THR A 72 -9.02 -9.88 16.01
C THR A 72 -9.91 -8.95 16.84
N MET A 73 -10.05 -7.68 16.46
CA MET A 73 -10.89 -6.70 17.14
C MET A 73 -11.86 -5.98 16.18
N PRO A 74 -12.87 -6.68 15.62
CA PRO A 74 -13.82 -6.09 14.67
C PRO A 74 -14.69 -4.99 15.30
N GLY A 75 -14.78 -4.89 16.63
CA GLY A 75 -15.66 -3.95 17.33
C GLY A 75 -15.37 -2.45 17.10
N LYS A 76 -14.26 -2.09 16.46
CA LYS A 76 -13.94 -0.71 16.06
C LYS A 76 -14.36 -0.38 14.62
N PHE A 77 -14.70 -1.40 13.83
CA PHE A 77 -15.21 -1.22 12.48
C PHE A 77 -16.68 -0.81 12.53
N ARG A 78 -17.01 0.32 11.90
CA ARG A 78 -18.38 0.85 11.80
C ARG A 78 -18.78 0.93 10.35
N ILE A 79 -19.96 0.41 10.04
CA ILE A 79 -20.51 0.38 8.69
C ILE A 79 -22.04 0.51 8.75
N GLU A 80 -22.61 1.17 7.75
CA GLU A 80 -24.07 1.28 7.58
C GLU A 80 -24.69 -0.10 7.33
N ALA A 81 -25.87 -0.37 7.88
CA ALA A 81 -26.54 -1.66 7.75
C ALA A 81 -26.74 -2.08 6.28
N GLY A 82 -27.16 -1.14 5.42
CA GLY A 82 -27.31 -1.38 3.99
C GLY A 82 -25.99 -1.68 3.26
N ALA A 83 -24.87 -1.14 3.74
CA ALA A 83 -23.55 -1.45 3.20
C ALA A 83 -22.97 -2.77 3.74
N LEU A 84 -23.42 -3.24 4.90
CA LEU A 84 -23.05 -4.53 5.47
C LEU A 84 -23.68 -5.71 4.70
N ALA A 85 -24.92 -5.54 4.23
CA ALA A 85 -25.65 -6.58 3.48
C ALA A 85 -25.13 -6.77 2.04
N ASP A 86 -24.49 -5.75 1.47
CA ASP A 86 -23.89 -5.79 0.13
C ASP A 86 -22.41 -6.18 0.24
N SER A 87 -22.04 -7.32 -0.35
CA SER A 87 -20.69 -7.87 -0.26
C SER A 87 -19.62 -6.94 -0.85
N THR A 88 -19.94 -6.20 -1.92
CA THR A 88 -18.99 -5.31 -2.58
C THR A 88 -18.80 -4.03 -1.76
N ARG A 89 -19.88 -3.47 -1.23
CA ARG A 89 -19.79 -2.30 -0.34
C ARG A 89 -19.13 -2.64 0.99
N PHE A 90 -19.40 -3.81 1.54
CA PHE A 90 -18.72 -4.33 2.72
C PHE A 90 -17.22 -4.46 2.50
N GLU A 91 -16.80 -5.14 1.43
CA GLU A 91 -15.38 -5.34 1.11
C GLU A 91 -14.66 -4.01 0.85
N ALA A 92 -15.30 -3.06 0.16
CA ALA A 92 -14.74 -1.72 -0.04
C ALA A 92 -14.55 -0.95 1.28
N ALA A 93 -15.54 -1.00 2.17
CA ALA A 93 -15.45 -0.38 3.49
C ALA A 93 -14.37 -1.05 4.36
N LEU A 94 -14.30 -2.38 4.35
CA LEU A 94 -13.29 -3.17 5.03
C LEU A 94 -11.89 -2.83 4.51
N ALA A 95 -11.71 -2.71 3.20
CA ALA A 95 -10.45 -2.30 2.59
C ALA A 95 -10.01 -0.91 3.07
N GLY A 96 -10.93 0.06 3.08
CA GLY A 96 -10.65 1.40 3.61
C GLY A 96 -10.20 1.38 5.07
N TYR A 97 -10.89 0.59 5.91
CA TYR A 97 -10.54 0.43 7.32
C TYR A 97 -9.19 -0.28 7.51
N LEU A 98 -8.91 -1.33 6.74
CA LEU A 98 -7.65 -2.04 6.74
C LEU A 98 -6.50 -1.10 6.37
N HIS A 99 -6.63 -0.38 5.26
CA HIS A 99 -5.64 0.61 4.81
C HIS A 99 -5.38 1.68 5.86
N GLY A 100 -6.42 2.23 6.49
CA GLY A 100 -6.24 3.16 7.60
C GLY A 100 -5.42 2.57 8.76
N THR A 101 -5.70 1.31 9.11
CA THR A 101 -5.03 0.61 10.20
C THR A 101 -3.56 0.33 9.88
N VAL A 102 -3.24 -0.28 8.74
CA VAL A 102 -1.85 -0.62 8.37
C VAL A 102 -1.00 0.63 8.14
N ARG A 103 -1.57 1.71 7.60
CA ARG A 103 -0.87 3.01 7.47
C ARG A 103 -0.51 3.60 8.84
N ASN A 104 -1.41 3.47 9.81
CA ASN A 104 -1.11 3.91 11.18
C ASN A 104 -0.01 3.07 11.84
N GLN A 105 0.05 1.77 11.56
CA GLN A 105 1.17 0.92 12.01
C GLN A 105 2.49 1.31 11.36
N ALA A 106 2.52 1.56 10.05
CA ALA A 106 3.72 2.05 9.38
C ALA A 106 4.22 3.39 9.98
N ARG A 107 3.30 4.34 10.23
CA ARG A 107 3.63 5.61 10.91
C ARG A 107 4.12 5.41 12.34
N ARG A 108 3.66 4.35 13.02
CA ARG A 108 4.15 4.00 14.35
C ARG A 108 5.58 3.47 14.28
N ARG A 109 5.88 2.54 13.36
CA ARG A 109 7.23 2.04 13.11
C ARG A 109 8.21 3.16 12.79
N VAL A 110 7.83 4.07 11.90
CA VAL A 110 8.62 5.29 11.61
C VAL A 110 8.94 6.08 12.88
N ARG A 111 7.96 6.29 13.76
CA ARG A 111 8.19 7.02 15.02
C ARG A 111 9.12 6.26 15.97
N GLU A 112 9.02 4.94 16.02
CA GLU A 112 9.90 4.07 16.83
C GLU A 112 11.35 4.19 16.33
N ILE A 113 11.58 4.11 15.02
CA ILE A 113 12.90 4.30 14.38
C ILE A 113 13.46 5.70 14.68
N VAL A 114 12.68 6.76 14.44
CA VAL A 114 13.12 8.14 14.71
C VAL A 114 13.44 8.35 16.19
N THR A 115 12.69 7.72 17.10
CA THR A 115 12.97 7.79 18.54
C THR A 115 14.26 7.06 18.90
N ALA A 116 14.53 5.91 18.28
CA ALA A 116 15.78 5.19 18.45
C ALA A 116 16.97 6.03 17.96
N MET A 117 16.86 6.64 16.77
CA MET A 117 17.88 7.55 16.22
C MET A 117 18.14 8.77 17.12
N LYS A 118 17.10 9.41 17.67
CA LYS A 118 17.29 10.55 18.58
C LYS A 118 17.97 10.19 19.90
N ARG A 119 17.75 8.97 20.39
CA ARG A 119 18.47 8.46 21.58
C ARG A 119 19.93 8.18 21.25
N SER A 120 20.20 7.78 20.01
CA SER A 120 21.52 7.52 19.46
C SER A 120 22.35 8.82 19.28
N GLU A 121 21.71 9.96 19.04
CA GLU A 121 22.35 11.29 18.96
C GLU A 121 22.77 11.87 20.34
N SER A 122 22.28 11.31 21.45
CA SER A 122 22.71 11.65 22.81
C SER A 122 24.05 10.95 23.15
N LEU A 123 25.09 11.23 22.37
CA LEU A 123 26.42 10.61 22.48
C LEU A 123 27.07 10.77 23.87
N ASP A 124 26.73 11.84 24.59
CA ASP A 124 27.26 12.10 25.95
C ASP A 124 26.75 11.10 27.01
N ALA A 125 25.66 10.37 26.75
CA ALA A 125 25.13 9.33 27.65
C ALA A 125 25.54 7.91 27.24
N LEU A 126 26.01 7.72 26.00
CA LEU A 126 26.42 6.42 25.43
C LEU A 126 27.89 6.08 25.73
N ALA A 127 28.70 7.07 26.10
CA ALA A 127 30.12 6.86 26.42
C ALA A 127 30.35 5.99 27.67
N GLU A 128 29.32 5.77 28.50
CA GLU A 128 29.39 4.93 29.70
C GLU A 128 28.97 3.46 29.46
N ASP A 129 28.46 3.12 28.25
CA ASP A 129 27.93 1.79 27.93
C ASP A 129 28.50 1.27 26.58
N GLU A 130 29.55 0.46 26.68
CA GLU A 130 30.29 -0.11 25.54
C GLU A 130 29.39 -0.96 24.61
N ASP A 131 28.39 -1.66 25.16
CA ASP A 131 27.42 -2.46 24.40
C ASP A 131 26.46 -1.60 23.57
N ALA A 132 26.27 -0.35 23.96
CA ALA A 132 25.39 0.58 23.26
C ALA A 132 26.12 1.31 22.12
N ILE A 133 27.45 1.43 22.20
CA ILE A 133 28.33 1.91 21.11
C ILE A 133 28.39 0.88 19.99
N ASP A 134 28.54 -0.41 20.30
CA ASP A 134 28.56 -1.47 19.29
C ASP A 134 27.22 -1.59 18.53
N ARG A 135 26.09 -1.43 19.24
CA ARG A 135 24.77 -1.36 18.59
C ARG A 135 24.59 -0.11 17.74
N LEU A 136 25.08 1.04 18.21
CA LEU A 136 25.07 2.29 17.45
C LEU A 136 25.89 2.15 16.15
N MET A 137 27.05 1.52 16.21
CA MET A 137 27.90 1.28 15.04
C MET A 137 27.25 0.31 14.04
N PHE A 138 26.60 -0.75 14.53
CA PHE A 138 25.79 -1.65 13.70
C PHE A 138 24.61 -0.94 13.01
N ASP A 139 23.89 -0.10 13.76
CA ASP A 139 22.77 0.69 13.25
C ASP A 139 23.24 1.76 12.24
N LEU A 140 24.42 2.36 12.46
CA LEU A 140 25.04 3.33 11.55
C LEU A 140 25.54 2.67 10.26
N GLU A 141 26.16 1.48 10.32
CA GLU A 141 26.51 0.70 9.13
C GLU A 141 25.27 0.24 8.34
N ALA A 142 24.15 0.00 9.03
CA ALA A 142 22.87 -0.27 8.39
C ALA A 142 22.27 0.99 7.74
N LEU A 143 22.45 2.17 8.35
CA LEU A 143 22.03 3.47 7.82
C LEU A 143 22.87 3.93 6.61
N GLU A 144 24.18 3.72 6.62
CA GLU A 144 25.08 4.06 5.51
C GLU A 144 24.76 3.22 4.26
N ARG A 145 24.47 1.92 4.44
CA ARG A 145 23.93 1.07 3.38
C ARG A 145 22.56 1.54 2.86
N ARG A 146 21.73 2.20 3.70
CA ARG A 146 20.41 2.75 3.31
C ARG A 146 20.54 4.03 2.49
N THR A 147 21.53 4.89 2.71
CA THR A 147 21.75 6.09 1.88
C THR A 147 22.14 5.73 0.45
N ASP A 148 22.95 4.69 0.27
CA ASP A 148 23.30 4.17 -1.06
C ASP A 148 22.10 3.52 -1.75
N TRP A 149 21.23 2.83 -0.98
CA TRP A 149 19.99 2.26 -1.49
C TRP A 149 18.97 3.31 -1.93
N LEU A 150 18.80 4.40 -1.18
CA LEU A 150 17.92 5.51 -1.58
C LEU A 150 18.41 6.19 -2.87
N ALA A 151 19.72 6.35 -3.02
CA ALA A 151 20.33 6.85 -4.25
C ALA A 151 20.10 5.89 -5.43
N ASP A 152 20.26 4.58 -5.23
CA ASP A 152 19.99 3.55 -6.24
C ASP A 152 18.50 3.52 -6.64
N ILE A 153 17.58 3.65 -5.68
CA ILE A 153 16.14 3.72 -5.95
C ILE A 153 15.79 4.96 -6.75
N GLU A 154 16.29 6.14 -6.37
CA GLU A 154 16.04 7.37 -7.10
C GLU A 154 16.63 7.29 -8.52
N GLN A 155 17.80 6.66 -8.68
CA GLN A 155 18.41 6.40 -9.97
C GLN A 155 17.57 5.45 -10.83
N ARG A 156 17.09 4.33 -10.26
CA ARG A 156 16.17 3.38 -10.93
C ARG A 156 14.86 4.04 -11.30
N ARG A 157 14.29 4.88 -10.42
CA ARG A 157 13.08 5.66 -10.67
C ARG A 157 13.26 6.55 -11.90
N ARG A 158 14.37 7.28 -11.98
CA ARG A 158 14.71 8.12 -13.15
C ARG A 158 14.88 7.30 -14.43
N PHE A 159 15.44 6.09 -14.38
CA PHE A 159 15.50 5.20 -15.54
C PHE A 159 14.11 4.76 -15.98
N VAL A 160 13.26 4.34 -15.04
CA VAL A 160 11.88 3.94 -15.33
C VAL A 160 11.09 5.11 -15.94
N GLU A 161 11.19 6.32 -15.40
CA GLU A 161 10.54 7.51 -15.96
C GLU A 161 10.97 7.79 -17.40
N ARG A 162 12.28 7.79 -17.68
CA ARG A 162 12.80 7.93 -19.04
C ARG A 162 12.35 6.83 -19.99
N CYS A 163 12.13 5.62 -19.49
CA CYS A 163 11.65 4.50 -20.28
C CYS A 163 10.14 4.57 -20.53
N LEU A 164 9.35 5.03 -19.55
CA LEU A 164 7.94 5.37 -19.74
C LEU A 164 7.75 6.50 -20.75
N ASP A 165 8.71 7.44 -20.82
CA ASP A 165 8.69 8.52 -21.78
C ASP A 165 8.78 8.07 -23.25
N LYS A 166 9.32 6.87 -23.49
CA LYS A 166 9.42 6.28 -24.83
C LYS A 166 8.16 5.56 -25.28
N LEU A 167 7.20 5.32 -24.36
CA LEU A 167 5.92 4.75 -24.71
C LEU A 167 5.04 5.79 -25.41
N SER A 168 4.19 5.32 -26.33
CA SER A 168 3.13 6.16 -26.91
C SER A 168 2.21 6.71 -25.83
N ALA A 169 1.59 7.87 -26.07
CA ALA A 169 0.69 8.51 -25.11
C ALA A 169 -0.44 7.56 -24.64
N LEU A 170 -0.98 6.77 -25.56
CA LEU A 170 -2.00 5.77 -25.26
C LEU A 170 -1.45 4.63 -24.39
N ALA A 171 -0.29 4.06 -24.74
CA ALA A 171 0.31 2.98 -23.96
C ALA A 171 0.69 3.44 -22.54
N ARG A 172 1.22 4.67 -22.41
CA ARG A 172 1.54 5.27 -21.12
C ARG A 172 0.29 5.47 -20.26
N ARG A 173 -0.79 6.00 -20.83
CA ARG A 173 -2.06 6.20 -20.13
C ARG A 173 -2.68 4.86 -19.69
N THR A 174 -2.73 3.86 -20.58
CA THR A 174 -3.21 2.51 -20.24
C THR A 174 -2.37 1.89 -19.12
N PHE A 175 -1.04 2.00 -19.20
CA PHE A 175 -0.13 1.44 -18.19
C PHE A 175 -0.25 2.17 -16.84
N ALA A 176 -0.38 3.50 -16.83
CA ALA A 176 -0.58 4.27 -15.61
C ALA A 176 -1.88 3.90 -14.89
N LEU A 177 -2.97 3.70 -15.63
CA LEU A 177 -4.25 3.25 -15.06
C LEU A 177 -4.13 1.84 -14.45
N ALA A 178 -3.38 0.95 -15.10
CA ALA A 178 -3.10 -0.38 -14.55
C ALA A 178 -2.25 -0.32 -13.26
N LEU A 179 -1.27 0.59 -13.18
CA LEU A 179 -0.43 0.76 -11.99
C LEU A 179 -1.21 1.26 -10.76
N ILE A 180 -2.26 2.06 -10.96
CA ILE A 180 -3.15 2.49 -9.87
C ILE A 180 -4.22 1.43 -9.51
N GLY A 181 -4.22 0.29 -10.18
CA GLY A 181 -5.10 -0.84 -9.89
C GLY A 181 -6.49 -0.77 -10.53
N GLU A 182 -6.66 0.01 -11.61
CA GLU A 182 -7.92 0.02 -12.36
C GLU A 182 -8.14 -1.31 -13.10
N GLU A 183 -9.39 -1.76 -13.17
CA GLU A 183 -9.76 -2.99 -13.87
C GLU A 183 -9.72 -2.83 -15.40
N ASP A 184 -9.37 -3.90 -16.13
CA ASP A 184 -9.22 -3.86 -17.60
C ASP A 184 -10.44 -3.29 -18.34
N VAL A 185 -11.66 -3.60 -17.86
CA VAL A 185 -12.92 -3.10 -18.44
C VAL A 185 -13.07 -1.59 -18.24
N ARG A 186 -12.65 -1.08 -17.08
CA ARG A 186 -12.67 0.35 -16.77
C ARG A 186 -11.59 1.10 -17.54
N ILE A 187 -10.40 0.52 -17.67
CA ILE A 187 -9.32 1.03 -18.53
C ILE A 187 -9.78 1.05 -20.00
N GLN A 188 -10.48 0.01 -20.46
CA GLN A 188 -11.05 -0.05 -21.80
C GLN A 188 -11.97 1.15 -22.06
N ALA A 189 -12.91 1.42 -21.15
CA ALA A 189 -13.83 2.54 -21.24
C ALA A 189 -13.11 3.90 -21.23
N GLN A 190 -12.08 4.06 -20.39
CA GLN A 190 -11.33 5.32 -20.29
C GLN A 190 -10.35 5.58 -21.46
N THR A 191 -9.94 4.53 -22.17
CA THR A 191 -8.94 4.60 -23.25
C THR A 191 -9.53 4.37 -24.64
N ASN A 192 -10.85 4.17 -24.74
CA ASN A 192 -11.55 3.79 -25.97
C ASN A 192 -10.90 2.58 -26.66
N SER A 193 -10.46 1.60 -25.88
CA SER A 193 -9.86 0.39 -26.43
C SER A 193 -10.94 -0.57 -26.95
N GLY A 194 -10.64 -1.28 -28.04
CA GLY A 194 -11.60 -2.19 -28.68
C GLY A 194 -12.03 -3.39 -27.82
N SER A 195 -11.24 -3.78 -26.82
CA SER A 195 -11.60 -4.83 -25.86
C SER A 195 -10.69 -4.81 -24.62
N ALA A 196 -11.15 -5.41 -23.52
CA ALA A 196 -10.33 -5.67 -22.32
C ALA A 196 -9.12 -6.58 -22.61
N VAL A 197 -9.21 -7.46 -23.61
CA VAL A 197 -8.08 -8.29 -24.07
C VAL A 197 -7.02 -7.41 -24.74
N ALA A 198 -7.43 -6.45 -25.56
CA ALA A 198 -6.51 -5.49 -26.17
C ALA A 198 -5.82 -4.59 -25.12
N VAL A 199 -6.54 -4.24 -24.04
CA VAL A 199 -5.96 -3.54 -22.88
C VAL A 199 -4.87 -4.38 -22.22
N ARG A 200 -5.15 -5.64 -21.87
CA ARG A 200 -4.14 -6.54 -21.26
C ARG A 200 -2.91 -6.72 -22.13
N ARG A 201 -3.11 -6.93 -23.43
CA ARG A 201 -2.00 -7.04 -24.39
C ARG A 201 -1.14 -5.79 -24.38
N ARG A 202 -1.76 -4.60 -24.42
CA ARG A 202 -1.04 -3.32 -24.38
C ARG A 202 -0.30 -3.10 -23.06
N ILE A 203 -0.89 -3.49 -21.92
CA ILE A 203 -0.21 -3.44 -20.61
C ILE A 203 1.02 -4.34 -20.63
N SER A 204 0.90 -5.58 -21.11
CA SER A 204 2.01 -6.52 -21.20
C SER A 204 3.12 -6.04 -22.14
N GLU A 205 2.78 -5.51 -23.31
CA GLU A 205 3.74 -4.94 -24.28
C GLU A 205 4.45 -3.71 -23.71
N ALA A 206 3.71 -2.82 -23.03
CA ALA A 206 4.27 -1.65 -22.35
C ALA A 206 5.23 -2.07 -21.23
N LYS A 207 4.83 -3.04 -20.39
CA LYS A 207 5.68 -3.60 -19.34
C LYS A 207 6.97 -4.18 -19.91
N ALA A 208 6.88 -5.04 -20.93
CA ALA A 208 8.04 -5.65 -21.57
C ALA A 208 9.00 -4.60 -22.15
N SER A 209 8.46 -3.56 -22.80
CA SER A 209 9.24 -2.47 -23.38
C SER A 209 9.96 -1.63 -22.31
N VAL A 210 9.28 -1.34 -21.20
CA VAL A 210 9.87 -0.60 -20.07
C VAL A 210 10.97 -1.43 -19.41
N VAL A 211 10.73 -2.72 -19.15
CA VAL A 211 11.73 -3.63 -18.57
C VAL A 211 12.97 -3.71 -19.44
N ALA A 212 12.83 -4.00 -20.73
CA ALA A 212 13.96 -4.08 -21.66
C ALA A 212 14.73 -2.75 -21.76
N CYS A 213 14.03 -1.62 -21.69
CA CYS A 213 14.65 -0.30 -21.67
C CYS A 213 15.45 -0.05 -20.39
N VAL A 214 14.90 -0.41 -19.23
CA VAL A 214 15.56 -0.27 -17.92
C VAL A 214 16.78 -1.18 -17.83
N GLU A 215 16.68 -2.44 -18.25
CA GLU A 215 17.81 -3.39 -18.32
C GLU A 215 18.94 -2.85 -19.19
N LYS A 216 18.61 -2.29 -20.37
CA LYS A 216 19.60 -1.66 -21.24
C LYS A 216 20.25 -0.43 -20.61
N GLN A 217 19.53 0.34 -19.79
CA GLN A 217 20.05 1.54 -19.12
C GLN A 217 20.87 1.23 -17.86
N MET A 218 20.54 0.15 -17.16
CA MET A 218 21.31 -0.31 -16.00
C MET A 218 22.55 -1.14 -16.40
N GLY A 219 22.62 -1.60 -17.65
CA GLY A 219 23.72 -2.36 -18.20
C GLY A 219 23.63 -3.83 -17.80
N GLY A 220 23.74 -4.75 -18.79
CA GLY A 220 23.68 -6.20 -18.60
C GLY A 220 24.83 -6.78 -17.75
N ARG A 221 24.86 -6.44 -16.46
CA ARG A 221 25.55 -7.18 -15.41
C ARG A 221 24.51 -8.10 -14.76
N VAL A 222 24.30 -9.24 -15.40
CA VAL A 222 23.93 -10.47 -14.69
C VAL A 222 25.23 -11.09 -14.20
#